data_AF-A0A511MGM4-F1
#
_entry.id   AF-A0A511MGM4-F1
#
_cell.length_a   1.000
_cell.length_b   1.000
_cell.length_c   1.000
_cell.angle_alpha   90.00
_cell.angle_beta   90.00
_cell.angle_gamma   90.00
#
_symmetry.space_group_name_H-M   'P 1'
#
loop_
_entity.id
_entity.type
_entity.pdbx_description
1 polymer ?
#
loop_
_entity_poly.entity_id
_entity_poly.type
_entity_poly.pdbx_seq_one_letter_code
_entity_poly.pdbx_strand_id
1 'polypeptide(L)'
;MKSIALLAVGVALVLSACSSTTSTDAAPTTAVNDVVRGKTCENYLPVLSKLKAASEESANRTAEDTIALLPQSPQWSTLSEADRQSTIAGIRDAAKGKC
;
A
#
# COMPACT_ATOMS: atom_id res chain seq x y z
N MET A 1 24.20 -52.63 -2.28
CA MET A 1 25.59 -52.53 -1.79
C MET A 1 26.18 -51.21 -2.28
N LYS A 2 27.07 -50.59 -1.47
CA LYS A 2 27.98 -49.47 -1.80
C LYS A 2 27.37 -48.09 -2.13
N SER A 3 27.54 -47.19 -1.16
CA SER A 3 27.63 -45.74 -1.33
C SER A 3 29.06 -45.33 -1.72
N ILE A 4 29.22 -44.36 -2.62
CA ILE A 4 30.33 -43.36 -2.79
C ILE A 4 29.66 -42.24 -3.63
N ALA A 5 29.44 -40.98 -3.26
CA ALA A 5 30.13 -39.95 -2.45
C ALA A 5 31.10 -39.05 -3.27
N LEU A 6 30.88 -37.71 -3.21
CA LEU A 6 31.88 -36.62 -3.45
C LEU A 6 32.34 -36.47 -4.94
N LEU A 7 32.75 -35.34 -5.55
CA LEU A 7 32.92 -33.86 -5.35
C LEU A 7 32.87 -33.24 -6.80
N ALA A 8 32.86 -31.94 -7.13
CA ALA A 8 32.42 -30.66 -6.55
C ALA A 8 32.70 -29.52 -7.59
N VAL A 9 32.63 -28.23 -7.18
CA VAL A 9 33.19 -27.03 -7.86
C VAL A 9 32.48 -26.51 -9.14
N GLY A 10 31.93 -25.29 -9.02
CA GLY A 10 32.01 -24.21 -10.02
C GLY A 10 30.99 -24.24 -11.18
N VAL A 11 30.37 -23.14 -11.60
CA VAL A 11 30.67 -21.70 -11.41
C VAL A 11 29.39 -20.93 -11.11
N ALA A 12 29.45 -20.00 -10.15
CA ALA A 12 28.37 -19.05 -9.91
C ALA A 12 28.39 -17.94 -10.97
N LEU A 13 27.31 -17.84 -11.75
CA LEU A 13 26.96 -16.67 -12.56
C LEU A 13 25.59 -16.14 -12.13
N VAL A 14 25.44 -15.90 -10.82
CA VAL A 14 24.32 -15.10 -10.29
C VAL A 14 24.75 -13.64 -10.37
N LEU A 15 24.00 -12.85 -11.12
CA LEU A 15 24.28 -11.44 -11.37
C LEU A 15 24.50 -10.68 -10.05
N SER A 16 25.60 -9.92 -9.98
CA SER A 16 25.87 -8.96 -8.90
C SER A 16 24.88 -7.78 -8.94
N ALA A 17 23.65 -8.01 -8.49
CA ALA A 17 22.82 -6.95 -7.92
C ALA A 17 23.27 -6.77 -6.47
N CYS A 18 23.68 -5.56 -6.10
CA CYS A 18 24.17 -5.26 -4.76
C CYS A 18 23.08 -5.47 -3.70
N SER A 19 23.03 -6.66 -3.09
CA SER A 19 22.32 -6.90 -1.83
C SER A 19 23.10 -6.26 -0.69
N SER A 20 23.04 -4.92 -0.62
CA SER A 20 23.53 -4.16 0.51
C SER A 20 22.84 -4.64 1.79
N THR A 21 23.67 -5.11 2.73
CA THR A 21 23.41 -5.16 4.18
C THR A 21 21.93 -5.24 4.60
N THR A 22 21.48 -6.45 4.93
CA THR A 22 20.27 -6.69 5.72
C THR A 22 20.41 -6.08 7.12
N SER A 23 20.18 -4.78 7.24
CA SER A 23 19.90 -4.12 8.52
C SER A 23 18.49 -4.50 8.93
N THR A 24 18.39 -5.43 9.88
CA THR A 24 17.13 -5.84 10.52
C THR A 24 16.58 -4.71 11.39
N ASP A 25 15.89 -3.73 10.79
CA ASP A 25 14.88 -2.91 11.45
C ASP A 25 13.92 -2.23 10.45
N ALA A 26 12.93 -3.00 9.96
CA ALA A 26 11.91 -2.50 9.03
C ALA A 26 10.54 -3.17 9.29
N ALA A 27 10.15 -3.24 10.57
CA ALA A 27 8.88 -3.81 11.01
C ALA A 27 7.74 -2.84 11.43
N PRO A 28 7.94 -1.53 11.70
CA PRO A 28 6.84 -0.68 12.17
C PRO A 28 5.98 -0.07 11.04
N THR A 29 6.53 0.11 9.83
CA THR A 29 5.90 0.91 8.77
C THR A 29 4.66 0.27 8.16
N THR A 30 4.67 -1.02 7.83
CA THR A 30 3.53 -1.68 7.16
C THR A 30 2.25 -1.65 8.02
N ALA A 31 2.37 -1.95 9.32
CA ALA A 31 1.22 -1.95 10.22
C ALA A 31 0.65 -0.53 10.45
N VAL A 32 1.50 0.50 10.48
CA VAL A 32 1.05 1.91 10.58
C VAL A 32 0.33 2.34 9.30
N ASN A 33 0.85 1.97 8.13
CA ASN A 33 0.22 2.22 6.84
C ASN A 33 -1.19 1.62 6.75
N ASP A 34 -1.36 0.36 7.18
CA ASP A 34 -2.66 -0.31 7.22
C ASP A 34 -3.65 0.39 8.17
N VAL A 35 -3.18 0.92 9.30
CA VAL A 35 -4.01 1.74 10.21
C VAL A 35 -4.42 3.07 9.57
N VAL A 36 -3.53 3.74 8.83
CA VAL A 36 -3.86 4.99 8.10
C VAL A 36 -4.87 4.72 6.99
N ARG A 37 -4.69 3.63 6.23
CA ARG A 37 -5.61 3.18 5.19
C ARG A 37 -7.00 2.85 5.77
N GLY A 38 -7.05 2.04 6.83
CA GLY A 38 -8.29 1.65 7.51
C GLY A 38 -9.07 2.86 8.03
N LYS A 39 -8.43 3.73 8.83
CA LYS A 39 -9.07 4.95 9.35
C LYS A 39 -9.54 5.88 8.24
N THR A 40 -8.77 6.01 7.16
CA THR A 40 -9.18 6.83 6.02
C THR A 40 -10.42 6.22 5.37
N CYS A 41 -10.44 4.91 5.14
CA CYS A 41 -11.60 4.21 4.61
C CYS A 41 -12.85 4.42 5.49
N GLU A 42 -12.74 4.19 6.80
CA GLU A 42 -13.84 4.38 7.76
C GLU A 42 -14.41 5.81 7.74
N ASN A 43 -13.55 6.83 7.59
CA ASN A 43 -13.99 8.23 7.53
C ASN A 43 -14.80 8.56 6.27
N TYR A 44 -14.42 8.00 5.10
CA TYR A 44 -15.09 8.29 3.82
C TYR A 44 -16.25 7.33 3.50
N LEU A 45 -16.27 6.13 4.10
CA LEU A 45 -17.26 5.09 3.85
C LEU A 45 -18.71 5.58 4.01
N PRO A 46 -19.12 6.37 5.03
CA PRO A 46 -20.52 6.79 5.20
C PRO A 46 -21.05 7.72 4.10
N VAL A 47 -20.17 8.40 3.37
CA VAL A 47 -20.51 9.29 2.25
C VAL A 47 -20.44 8.53 0.94
N LEU A 48 -19.31 7.86 0.68
CA LEU A 48 -19.08 7.16 -0.57
C LEU A 48 -19.99 5.94 -0.75
N SER A 49 -20.38 5.23 0.32
CA SER A 49 -21.37 4.15 0.24
C SER A 49 -22.77 4.64 -0.13
N LYS A 50 -23.19 5.82 0.33
CA LYS A 50 -24.47 6.45 -0.07
C LYS A 50 -24.45 6.85 -1.54
N LEU A 51 -23.33 7.41 -2.01
CA LEU A 51 -23.15 7.69 -3.43
C LEU A 51 -23.18 6.39 -4.24
N LYS A 52 -22.49 5.33 -3.80
CA LYS A 52 -22.44 4.02 -4.47
C LYS A 52 -23.83 3.39 -4.61
N ALA A 53 -24.67 3.53 -3.60
CA ALA A 53 -26.06 3.06 -3.62
C ALA A 53 -26.94 3.81 -4.64
N ALA A 54 -26.58 5.03 -5.04
CA ALA A 54 -27.22 5.76 -6.13
C ALA A 54 -26.55 5.49 -7.49
N SER A 55 -25.22 5.43 -7.54
CA SER A 55 -24.42 5.03 -8.71
C SER A 55 -22.99 4.67 -8.28
N GLU A 56 -22.48 3.52 -8.74
CA GLU A 56 -21.07 3.15 -8.53
C GLU A 56 -20.10 4.12 -9.24
N GLU A 57 -20.50 4.68 -10.39
CA GLU A 57 -19.69 5.67 -11.10
C GLU A 57 -19.57 6.98 -10.32
N SER A 58 -20.64 7.43 -9.64
CA SER A 58 -20.58 8.68 -8.85
C SER A 58 -19.68 8.53 -7.64
N ALA A 59 -19.75 7.40 -6.92
CA ALA A 59 -18.85 7.12 -5.80
C ALA A 59 -17.38 7.09 -6.24
N ASN A 60 -17.07 6.41 -7.35
CA ASN A 60 -15.72 6.33 -7.88
C ASN A 60 -15.21 7.70 -8.36
N ARG A 61 -16.04 8.49 -9.05
CA ARG A 61 -15.66 9.85 -9.48
C ARG A 61 -15.41 10.77 -8.29
N THR A 62 -16.32 10.81 -7.32
CA THR A 62 -16.15 11.63 -6.10
C THR A 62 -14.93 11.20 -5.28
N ALA A 63 -14.57 9.92 -5.27
CA ALA A 63 -13.36 9.42 -4.64
C ALA A 63 -12.09 9.94 -5.32
N GLU A 64 -11.99 9.84 -6.65
CA GLU A 64 -10.84 10.38 -7.41
C GLU A 64 -10.79 11.91 -7.38
N ASP A 65 -11.92 12.60 -7.42
CA ASP A 65 -12.00 14.06 -7.24
C ASP A 65 -11.47 14.46 -5.84
N THR A 66 -11.85 13.72 -4.80
CA THR A 66 -11.33 13.92 -3.42
C THR A 66 -9.83 13.70 -3.38
N ILE A 67 -9.32 12.65 -4.04
CA ILE A 67 -7.88 12.35 -4.13
C ILE A 67 -7.12 13.49 -4.84
N ALA A 68 -7.67 14.03 -5.93
CA ALA A 68 -7.08 15.16 -6.66
C ALA A 68 -7.03 16.47 -5.84
N LEU A 69 -7.89 16.61 -4.83
CA LEU A 69 -7.88 17.73 -3.89
C LEU A 69 -6.90 17.56 -2.72
N LEU A 70 -6.44 16.34 -2.40
CA LEU A 70 -5.52 16.09 -1.28
C LEU A 70 -4.26 16.97 -1.31
N PRO A 71 -3.58 17.20 -2.45
CA PRO A 71 -2.39 18.07 -2.51
C PRO A 71 -2.63 19.55 -2.13
N GLN A 72 -3.88 20.01 -2.12
CA GLN A 72 -4.25 21.37 -1.70
C GLN A 72 -4.39 21.49 -0.18
N SER A 73 -4.37 20.36 0.53
CA SER A 73 -4.50 20.30 1.98
C SER A 73 -3.15 20.56 2.68
N PRO A 74 -3.08 21.44 3.69
CA PRO A 74 -1.85 21.68 4.46
C PRO A 74 -1.24 20.40 5.03
N GLN A 75 -2.07 19.51 5.59
CA GLN A 75 -1.58 18.25 6.18
C GLN A 75 -0.99 17.26 5.15
N TRP A 76 -1.31 17.38 3.86
CA TRP A 76 -0.79 16.46 2.84
C TRP A 76 0.73 16.58 2.64
N SER A 77 1.24 17.81 2.81
CA SER A 77 2.67 18.11 2.75
C SER A 77 3.47 17.50 3.90
N THR A 78 2.84 17.28 5.06
CA THR A 78 3.49 16.75 6.27
C THR A 78 3.45 15.21 6.36
N LEU A 79 2.65 14.55 5.52
CA LEU A 79 2.59 13.09 5.46
C LEU A 79 3.85 12.49 4.83
N SER A 80 4.22 11.28 5.27
CA SER A 80 5.17 10.45 4.52
C SER A 80 4.54 9.99 3.20
N GLU A 81 5.37 9.56 2.24
CA GLU A 81 4.84 9.02 0.98
C GLU A 81 4.00 7.74 1.21
N ALA A 82 4.37 6.93 2.20
CA ALA A 82 3.62 5.73 2.55
C ALA A 82 2.24 6.06 3.13
N ASP A 83 2.13 7.10 3.97
CA ASP A 83 0.85 7.57 4.51
C ASP A 83 -0.02 8.19 3.40
N ARG A 84 0.58 8.92 2.46
CA ARG A 84 -0.13 9.45 1.28
C ARG A 84 -0.75 8.33 0.44
N GLN A 85 0.01 7.31 0.08
CA GLN A 85 -0.51 6.16 -0.67
C GLN A 85 -1.56 5.37 0.12
N SER A 86 -1.38 5.23 1.44
CA SER A 86 -2.36 4.59 2.34
C SER A 86 -3.68 5.36 2.41
N THR A 87 -3.61 6.70 2.45
CA THR A 87 -4.79 7.59 2.42
C THR A 87 -5.55 7.45 1.10
N ILE A 88 -4.84 7.47 -0.04
CA ILE A 88 -5.41 7.27 -1.39
C ILE A 88 -6.09 5.90 -1.50
N ALA A 89 -5.43 4.84 -1.01
CA ALA A 89 -6.01 3.50 -0.99
C ALA A 89 -7.29 3.45 -0.15
N GLY A 90 -7.29 4.04 1.04
CA GLY A 90 -8.46 4.09 1.93
C GLY A 90 -9.67 4.77 1.30
N ILE A 91 -9.48 5.90 0.59
CA ILE A 91 -10.55 6.59 -0.14
C ILE A 91 -11.12 5.70 -1.26
N ARG A 92 -10.26 5.00 -2.02
CA ARG A 92 -10.68 4.07 -3.08
C ARG A 92 -11.39 2.83 -2.56
N ASP A 93 -11.05 2.37 -1.36
CA ASP A 93 -11.70 1.23 -0.72
C ASP A 93 -13.09 1.62 -0.18
N ALA A 94 -13.21 2.81 0.43
CA ALA A 94 -14.49 3.40 0.79
C ALA A 94 -15.43 3.59 -0.41
N ALA A 95 -14.91 3.96 -1.59
CA ALA A 95 -15.69 4.04 -2.84
C ALA A 95 -16.25 2.68 -3.29
N LYS A 96 -15.51 1.59 -3.05
CA LYS A 96 -15.98 0.22 -3.29
C LYS A 96 -17.03 -0.22 -2.27
N GLY A 97 -17.18 0.50 -1.16
CA GLY A 97 -18.07 0.17 -0.04
C GLY A 97 -17.49 -0.86 0.93
N LYS A 98 -16.15 -0.98 1.01
CA LYS A 98 -15.46 -1.95 1.86
C LYS A 98 -14.22 -1.35 2.48
N CYS A 99 -14.06 -1.58 3.78
CA CYS A 99 -12.78 -1.52 4.49
C CYS A 99 -12.45 -2.95 4.94
#